data_AF-A0A3D4DSS0-F1
#
_entry.id   AF-A0A3D4DSS0-F1
#
_cell.length_a   1.000
_cell.length_b   1.000
_cell.length_c   1.000
_cell.angle_alpha   90.00
_cell.angle_beta   90.00
_cell.angle_gamma   90.00
#
_symmetry.space_group_name_H-M   'P 1'
#
loop_
_entity.id
_entity.type
_entity.pdbx_description
1 polymer ?
#
loop_
_entity_poly.entity_id
_entity_poly.type
_entity_poly.pdbx_seq_one_letter_code
_entity_poly.pdbx_strand_id
1 'polypeptide(L)' 'SALWGGAVFVAGDGDRLERRPVSAALIQDDIALISNGLSSGDKVIVSDLVAPIEGMPLAPVADDALAATLETAR' A
#
# COMPACT_ATOMS: atom_id res chain seq x y z
N SER A 1 8.62 0.26 -4.62
CA SER A 1 7.40 -0.38 -5.17
C SER A 1 6.54 -0.89 -4.03
N ALA A 2 5.24 -0.53 -4.01
CA ALA A 2 4.32 -0.89 -2.92
C ALA A 2 3.88 -2.38 -2.96
N LEU A 3 3.77 -2.96 -4.17
CA LEU A 3 3.38 -4.35 -4.36
C LEU A 3 4.64 -5.22 -4.46
N TRP A 4 4.82 -6.13 -3.51
CA TRP A 4 5.97 -7.03 -3.48
C TRP A 4 5.57 -8.46 -3.03
N GLY A 5 5.82 -9.43 -3.92
CA GLY A 5 5.53 -10.84 -3.64
C GLY A 5 4.04 -11.12 -3.40
N GLY A 6 3.14 -10.43 -4.11
CA GLY A 6 1.68 -10.59 -3.96
C GLY A 6 1.11 -9.99 -2.68
N ALA A 7 1.86 -9.13 -2.01
CA ALA A 7 1.44 -8.44 -0.79
C ALA A 7 1.81 -6.96 -0.85
N VAL A 8 1.10 -6.17 -0.06
CA VAL A 8 1.45 -4.77 0.22
C VAL A 8 1.73 -4.62 1.71
N PHE A 9 2.39 -3.56 2.09
CA PHE A 9 2.45 -3.13 3.48
C PHE A 9 1.36 -2.11 3.75
N VAL A 10 0.71 -2.21 4.89
CA VAL A 10 -0.26 -1.23 5.36
C VAL A 10 0.10 -0.71 6.75
N ALA A 11 -0.29 0.52 7.04
CA ALA A 11 -0.39 1.01 8.41
C ALA A 11 -1.74 0.53 8.98
N GLY A 12 -1.69 -0.60 9.67
CA GLY A 12 -2.83 -1.22 10.33
C GLY A 12 -3.19 -0.53 11.65
N ASP A 13 -3.81 -1.28 12.56
CA ASP A 13 -4.30 -0.76 13.82
C ASP A 13 -3.19 -0.13 14.67
N GLY A 14 -3.44 1.10 15.14
CA GLY A 14 -2.46 1.87 15.92
C GLY A 14 -1.20 2.23 15.15
N ASP A 15 -1.29 2.36 13.82
CA ASP A 15 -0.18 2.67 12.92
C ASP A 15 0.96 1.65 13.04
N ARG A 16 0.61 0.37 13.09
CA ARG A 16 1.59 -0.72 13.08
C ARG A 16 1.72 -1.30 11.68
N LEU A 17 2.96 -1.59 11.29
CA LEU A 17 3.24 -2.22 10.00
C LEU A 17 2.59 -3.60 9.95
N GLU A 18 1.78 -3.83 8.93
CA GLU A 18 1.19 -5.13 8.62
C GLU A 18 1.49 -5.49 7.17
N ARG A 19 1.96 -6.71 6.93
CA ARG A 19 2.09 -7.24 5.56
C ARG A 19 0.80 -7.94 5.14
N ARG A 20 0.07 -7.35 4.19
CA ARG A 20 -1.24 -7.82 3.76
C ARG A 20 -1.19 -8.47 2.37
N PRO A 21 -1.57 -9.75 2.22
CA PRO A 21 -1.73 -10.39 0.91
C PRO A 21 -2.84 -9.71 0.11
N VAL A 22 -2.60 -9.50 -1.19
CA VAL A 22 -3.55 -8.88 -2.11
C VAL A 22 -3.65 -9.65 -3.42
N SER A 23 -4.76 -9.45 -4.14
CA SER A 23 -4.91 -9.92 -5.52
C SER A 23 -4.97 -8.72 -6.46
N ALA A 24 -4.02 -8.65 -7.39
CA ALA A 24 -4.07 -7.67 -8.47
C ALA A 24 -4.88 -8.24 -9.65
N ALA A 25 -5.88 -7.48 -10.12
CA ALA A 25 -6.60 -7.80 -11.34
C ALA A 25 -5.83 -7.36 -12.59
N LEU A 26 -5.06 -6.27 -12.48
CA LEU A 26 -4.23 -5.73 -13.54
C LEU A 26 -2.98 -5.09 -12.94
N ILE A 27 -1.87 -5.23 -13.64
CA ILE A 27 -0.65 -4.45 -13.40
C ILE A 27 -0.29 -3.83 -14.75
N GLN A 28 -0.30 -2.50 -14.80
CA GLN A 28 0.04 -1.73 -16.00
C GLN A 28 1.04 -0.64 -15.60
N ASP A 29 2.22 -0.68 -16.20
CA ASP A 29 3.33 0.22 -15.88
C ASP A 29 3.57 0.28 -14.36
N ASP A 30 3.39 1.46 -13.74
CA ASP A 30 3.61 1.69 -12.31
C ASP A 30 2.33 1.56 -11.45
N ILE A 31 1.22 1.13 -12.03
CA ILE A 31 -0.09 1.04 -11.37
C ILE A 31 -0.57 -0.41 -11.28
N ALA A 32 -1.01 -0.82 -10.08
CA ALA A 32 -1.65 -2.10 -9.84
C ALA A 32 -3.10 -1.90 -9.38
N LEU A 33 -4.05 -2.47 -10.12
CA LEU A 33 -5.47 -2.50 -9.73
C LEU A 33 -5.73 -3.69 -8.83
N ILE A 34 -6.04 -3.43 -7.55
CA ILE A 34 -6.28 -4.46 -6.54
C ILE A 34 -7.77 -4.83 -6.49
N SER A 35 -8.08 -6.12 -6.65
CA SER A 35 -9.45 -6.63 -6.59
C SER A 35 -9.82 -7.20 -5.22
N ASN A 36 -8.84 -7.67 -4.44
CA ASN A 36 -9.06 -8.27 -3.12
C ASN A 36 -7.89 -7.98 -2.17
N GLY A 37 -8.17 -8.01 -0.86
CA GLY A 37 -7.16 -7.86 0.19
C GLY A 37 -6.96 -6.43 0.69
N LEU A 38 -7.70 -5.45 0.15
CA LEU A 38 -7.75 -4.09 0.66
C LEU A 38 -9.20 -3.63 0.78
N SER A 39 -9.45 -2.73 1.74
CA SER A 39 -10.73 -2.08 2.00
C SER A 39 -10.57 -0.56 1.91
N SER A 40 -11.68 0.14 1.66
CA SER A 40 -11.70 1.60 1.70
C SER A 40 -11.21 2.12 3.06
N GLY A 41 -10.27 3.05 3.04
CA GLY A 41 -9.63 3.60 4.25
C GLY A 41 -8.34 2.90 4.67
N ASP A 42 -7.96 1.77 4.06
CA ASP A 42 -6.65 1.16 4.28
C ASP A 42 -5.52 2.11 3.85
N LYS A 43 -4.52 2.26 4.72
CA LYS A 43 -3.33 3.10 4.48
C LYS A 43 -2.20 2.25 3.91
N VAL A 44 -2.06 2.20 2.59
CA VAL A 44 -1.00 1.46 1.91
C VAL A 44 0.32 2.22 1.97
N ILE A 45 1.41 1.53 2.32
CA ILE A 45 2.76 2.10 2.32
C ILE A 45 3.32 2.03 0.89
N VAL A 46 3.63 3.20 0.33
CA VAL A 46 4.11 3.35 -1.05
C VAL A 46 5.61 3.66 -1.15
N SER A 47 6.22 4.07 -0.04
CA SER A 47 7.66 4.26 0.11
C SER A 47 8.38 2.94 0.39
N ASP A 48 9.61 2.79 -0.11
CA ASP A 48 10.41 1.60 0.16
C ASP A 48 10.83 1.52 1.63
N LEU A 49 10.67 0.33 2.23
CA LEU A 49 11.12 0.01 3.58
C LEU A 49 12.40 -0.84 3.50
N VAL A 50 13.48 -0.38 4.14
CA VAL A 50 14.79 -1.05 4.08
C VAL A 50 14.81 -2.36 4.88
N ALA A 51 14.10 -2.42 6.01
CA ALA A 51 14.03 -3.60 6.88
C ALA A 51 12.65 -3.66 7.55
N PRO A 52 11.58 -4.02 6.81
CA PRO A 52 10.23 -4.08 7.36
C PRO A 52 10.13 -5.19 8.42
N ILE A 53 9.73 -4.80 9.64
CA ILE A 53 9.45 -5.72 10.74
C ILE A 53 7.96 -5.64 11.06
N GLU A 54 7.28 -6.78 11.00
CA GLU A 54 5.86 -6.89 11.33
C GLU A 54 5.58 -6.29 12.72
N GLY A 55 4.54 -5.45 12.81
CA GLY A 55 4.10 -4.81 14.05
C GLY A 55 4.94 -3.60 14.50
N MET A 56 5.99 -3.23 13.77
CA MET A 56 6.79 -2.05 14.11
C MET A 56 5.93 -0.77 14.04
N PRO A 57 6.12 0.20 14.95
CA PRO A 57 5.39 1.46 14.90
C PRO A 57 5.76 2.24 13.65
N LEU A 58 4.75 2.86 13.05
CA LEU A 58 4.85 3.75 11.90
C LEU A 58 4.39 5.16 12.29
N ALA A 59 4.83 6.12 11.51
CA ALA A 59 4.30 7.48 11.50
C ALA A 59 3.90 7.81 10.06
N PRO A 60 2.78 7.26 9.55
CA PRO A 60 2.41 7.42 8.16
C PRO A 60 2.09 8.87 7.85
N VAL A 61 2.54 9.33 6.68
CA VAL A 61 2.23 10.65 6.12
C VAL A 61 1.51 10.42 4.79
N ALA A 62 0.45 11.19 4.55
CA ALA A 62 -0.27 11.12 3.28
C ALA A 62 0.61 11.61 2.13
N ASP A 63 0.63 10.84 1.04
CA ASP A 63 1.26 11.25 -0.21
C ASP A 63 0.17 11.85 -1.12
N ASP A 64 -0.14 13.13 -0.88
CA ASP A 64 -1.19 13.85 -1.61
C ASP A 64 -0.91 13.94 -3.11
N ALA A 65 0.37 13.94 -3.51
CA ALA A 65 0.78 13.99 -4.91
C ALA A 65 0.48 12.67 -5.64
N LEU A 66 0.77 11.53 -4.99
CA LEU A 66 0.41 10.23 -5.53
C LEU A 66 -1.11 10.06 -5.57
N ALA A 67 -1.83 10.49 -4.53
CA ALA A 67 -3.29 10.43 -4.49
C ALA A 67 -3.93 11.18 -5.68
N ALA A 68 -3.50 12.42 -5.93
CA ALA A 68 -3.98 13.20 -7.07
C ALA A 68 -3.67 12.53 -8.42
N THR A 69 -2.50 11.89 -8.55
CA THR A 69 -2.13 11.15 -9.76
C THR A 69 -3.08 9.96 -10.00
N LEU A 70 -3.38 9.18 -8.96
CA LEU A 70 -4.29 8.03 -9.05
C LEU A 70 -5.73 8.43 -9.35
N GLU A 71 -6.20 9.59 -8.88
CA GLU A 71 -7.52 10.10 -9.24
C GLU A 71 -7.67 10.37 -10.74
N THR A 72 -6.60 10.81 -11.40
CA THR A 72 -6.60 11.04 -12.86
C THR A 72 -6.45 9.77 -13.68
N ALA A 73 -5.90 8.70 -13.08
CA ALA A 73 -5.71 7.41 -13.72
C ALA A 73 -6.96 6.51 -13.68
N ARG A 74 -8.03 6.95 -13.03
CA ARG A 74 -9.30 6.23 -12.89
C ARG A 74 -10.09 6.12 -14.19
#